data_AF-A0A562VF80-F1
#
_entry.id   AF-A0A562VF80-F1
#
_cell.length_a   1.000
_cell.length_b   1.000
_cell.length_c   1.000
_cell.angle_alpha   90.00
_cell.angle_beta   90.00
_cell.angle_gamma   90.00
#
_symmetry.space_group_name_H-M   'P 1'
#
loop_
_entity.id
_entity.type
_entity.pdbx_description
1 polymer ?
#
loop_
_entity_poly.entity_id
_entity_poly.type
_entity_poly.pdbx_seq_one_letter_code
_entity_poly.pdbx_strand_id
1 'polypeptide(L)'
;MSNSPGSAASATYRKAVNGIAKATKQKPNHSRYPSLDLEEALESIPEAMKQKAIEWYIRGIKRGMAKATDLMAEQEIYFKDAAVYAPQKINISVRTKFKGEDWERHELAVESSEIGFGK
;
A
#
# COMPACT_ATOMS: atom_id res chain seq x y z
N MET A 1 6.78 -6.01 -33.62
CA MET A 1 6.88 -5.98 -32.14
C MET A 1 6.82 -7.42 -31.68
N SER A 2 7.93 -8.01 -31.19
CA SER A 2 7.94 -9.42 -30.79
C SER A 2 7.28 -9.57 -29.41
N ASN A 3 6.24 -10.39 -29.32
CA ASN A 3 5.55 -10.75 -28.06
C ASN A 3 6.28 -11.88 -27.34
N SER A 4 7.56 -11.69 -26.99
CA SER A 4 8.28 -12.67 -26.16
C SER A 4 8.21 -12.29 -24.67
N PRO A 5 8.25 -13.27 -23.74
CA PRO A 5 8.26 -12.97 -22.30
C PRO A 5 9.37 -11.99 -21.88
N GLY A 6 10.53 -12.05 -22.53
CA GLY A 6 11.64 -11.12 -22.29
C GLY A 6 11.36 -9.68 -22.73
N SER A 7 10.60 -9.48 -23.82
CA SER A 7 10.20 -8.14 -24.27
C SER A 7 9.12 -7.54 -23.36
N ALA A 8 8.21 -8.37 -22.86
CA ALA A 8 7.20 -7.96 -21.89
C ALA A 8 7.83 -7.56 -20.54
N ALA A 9 8.74 -8.37 -20.00
CA ALA A 9 9.47 -8.05 -18.77
C ALA A 9 10.28 -6.74 -18.91
N SER A 10 10.95 -6.57 -20.05
CA SER A 10 11.71 -5.35 -20.36
C SER A 10 10.82 -4.10 -20.39
N ALA A 11 9.61 -4.20 -20.95
CA ALA A 11 8.65 -3.10 -20.96
C ALA A 11 8.18 -2.74 -19.54
N THR A 12 7.93 -3.76 -18.70
CA THR A 12 7.55 -3.57 -17.29
C THR A 12 8.65 -2.86 -16.50
N TYR A 13 9.91 -3.27 -16.65
CA TYR A 13 11.04 -2.62 -15.98
C TYR A 13 11.21 -1.18 -16.40
N ARG A 14 11.12 -0.88 -17.71
CA ARG A 14 11.18 0.51 -18.21
C ARG A 14 10.04 1.38 -17.65
N LYS A 15 8.82 0.83 -17.52
CA LYS A 15 7.70 1.53 -16.89
C LYS A 15 7.98 1.83 -15.41
N ALA A 16 8.55 0.87 -14.68
CA ALA A 16 8.93 1.07 -13.28
C ALA A 16 10.01 2.14 -13.12
N VAL A 17 11.09 2.09 -13.91
CA VAL A 17 12.16 3.10 -13.91
C VAL A 17 11.60 4.50 -14.19
N ASN A 18 10.71 4.63 -15.17
CA ASN A 18 10.05 5.91 -15.47
C ASN A 18 9.19 6.43 -14.30
N GLY A 19 8.49 5.53 -13.60
CA GLY A 19 7.72 5.88 -12.42
C GLY A 19 8.61 6.40 -11.28
N ILE A 20 9.70 5.68 -10.99
CA ILE A 20 10.67 6.08 -9.97
C ILE A 20 11.30 7.43 -10.32
N ALA A 21 11.80 7.59 -11.54
CA ALA A 21 12.41 8.82 -12.03
C ALA A 21 11.46 10.02 -11.92
N LYS A 22 10.17 9.85 -12.25
CA LYS A 22 9.14 10.88 -12.07
C LYS A 22 8.94 11.25 -10.59
N ALA A 23 8.92 10.26 -9.69
CA ALA A 23 8.73 10.47 -8.26
C ALA A 23 9.96 11.14 -7.60
N THR A 24 11.16 10.73 -7.99
CA THR A 24 12.44 11.27 -7.47
C THR A 24 12.89 12.54 -8.20
N LYS A 25 12.17 12.96 -9.26
CA LYS A 25 12.53 14.08 -10.16
C LYS A 25 13.90 13.92 -10.82
N GLN A 26 14.29 12.68 -11.11
CA GLN A 26 15.53 12.34 -11.82
C GLN A 26 15.23 11.99 -13.29
N LYS A 27 16.26 11.95 -14.13
CA LYS A 27 16.11 11.50 -15.53
C LYS A 27 16.19 9.97 -15.58
N PRO A 28 15.25 9.27 -16.24
CA PRO A 28 15.30 7.81 -16.34
C PRO A 28 16.49 7.37 -17.21
N ASN A 29 17.21 6.35 -16.74
CA ASN A 29 18.22 5.62 -17.52
C ASN A 29 17.56 4.45 -18.26
N HIS A 30 17.92 4.24 -19.51
CA HIS A 30 17.30 3.27 -20.40
C HIS A 30 18.38 2.55 -21.22
N SER A 31 19.16 1.72 -20.55
CA SER A 31 20.24 0.96 -21.15
C SER A 31 19.70 -0.25 -21.94
N ARG A 32 20.64 -1.08 -22.40
CA ARG A 32 20.33 -2.38 -23.01
C ARG A 32 19.87 -3.43 -22.00
N TYR A 33 20.02 -3.17 -20.69
CA TYR A 33 19.72 -4.09 -19.61
C TYR A 33 18.68 -3.48 -18.66
N PRO A 34 17.37 -3.60 -18.97
CA PRO A 34 16.31 -2.96 -18.18
C PRO A 34 16.24 -3.40 -16.70
N SER A 35 16.74 -4.58 -16.36
CA SER A 35 16.83 -5.03 -14.97
C SER A 35 17.86 -4.25 -14.17
N LEU A 36 19.04 -3.98 -14.74
CA LEU A 36 20.08 -3.17 -14.10
C LEU A 36 19.63 -1.72 -13.95
N ASP A 37 18.94 -1.18 -14.95
CA ASP A 37 18.35 0.16 -14.86
C ASP A 37 17.36 0.28 -13.69
N LEU A 38 16.61 -0.79 -13.39
CA LEU A 38 15.68 -0.82 -12.26
C LEU A 38 16.42 -0.87 -10.92
N GLU A 39 17.45 -1.69 -10.79
CA GLU A 39 18.28 -1.77 -9.58
C GLU A 39 18.91 -0.40 -9.26
N GLU A 40 19.53 0.24 -10.25
CA GLU A 40 20.13 1.58 -10.10
C GLU A 40 19.07 2.63 -9.71
N ALA A 41 17.89 2.60 -10.33
CA ALA A 41 16.80 3.51 -9.99
C ALA A 41 16.27 3.29 -8.57
N LEU A 42 16.25 2.06 -8.06
CA LEU A 42 15.83 1.76 -6.69
C LEU A 42 16.86 2.28 -5.67
N GLU A 43 18.15 2.17 -5.98
CA GLU A 43 19.23 2.71 -5.15
C GLU A 43 19.21 4.24 -5.09
N SER A 44 18.78 4.89 -6.18
CA SER A 44 18.69 6.36 -6.25
C SER A 44 17.52 6.96 -5.45
N ILE A 45 16.61 6.13 -4.90
CA ILE A 45 15.51 6.58 -4.06
C ILE A 45 16.07 7.18 -2.76
N PRO A 46 15.83 8.48 -2.49
CA PRO A 46 16.36 9.14 -1.31
C PRO A 46 15.93 8.44 -0.02
N GLU A 47 16.86 8.32 0.94
CA GLU A 47 16.58 7.67 2.21
C GLU A 47 15.41 8.32 2.96
N ALA A 48 15.25 9.64 2.83
CA ALA A 48 14.09 10.38 3.36
C ALA A 48 12.74 9.89 2.80
N MET A 49 12.69 9.43 1.54
CA MET A 49 11.46 8.85 0.98
C MET A 49 11.18 7.46 1.57
N LYS A 50 12.20 6.63 1.76
CA LYS A 50 12.07 5.32 2.41
C LYS A 50 11.59 5.48 3.85
N GLN A 51 12.22 6.39 4.60
CA GLN A 51 11.81 6.70 5.98
C GLN A 51 10.37 7.19 6.04
N LYS A 52 9.97 8.06 5.12
CA LYS A 52 8.58 8.54 5.02
C LYS A 52 7.59 7.41 4.72
N ALA A 53 7.96 6.43 3.87
CA ALA A 53 7.13 5.27 3.61
C ALA A 53 6.94 4.42 4.88
N ILE A 54 8.01 4.20 5.65
CA ILE A 54 7.97 3.52 6.94
C ILE A 54 7.08 4.28 7.94
N GLU A 55 7.20 5.60 8.02
CA GLU A 55 6.34 6.43 8.88
C GLU A 55 4.85 6.29 8.52
N TRP A 56 4.51 6.29 7.24
CA TRP A 56 3.13 6.07 6.78
C TRP A 56 2.62 4.67 7.16
N TYR A 57 3.46 3.65 7.02
CA TYR A 57 3.11 2.28 7.41
C TYR A 57 2.84 2.19 8.93
N ILE A 58 3.74 2.73 9.76
CA ILE A 58 3.57 2.81 11.22
C ILE A 58 2.29 3.56 11.57
N ARG A 59 2.00 4.67 10.88
CA ARG A 59 0.76 5.44 11.09
C ARG A 59 -0.49 4.64 10.75
N GLY A 60 -0.43 3.84 9.67
CA GLY A 60 -1.48 2.91 9.28
C GLY A 60 -1.78 1.90 10.39
N ILE A 61 -0.74 1.22 10.91
CA ILE A 61 -0.87 0.27 12.03
C ILE A 61 -1.50 0.93 13.25
N LYS A 62 -0.97 2.09 13.67
CA LYS A 62 -1.50 2.83 14.84
C LYS A 62 -2.99 3.17 14.69
N ARG A 63 -3.41 3.59 13.50
CA ARG A 63 -4.83 3.87 13.20
C ARG A 63 -5.67 2.59 13.19
N GLY A 64 -5.15 1.50 12.65
CA GLY A 64 -5.80 0.19 12.67
C GLY A 64 -6.04 -0.30 14.10
N MET A 65 -5.04 -0.20 14.97
CA MET A 65 -5.17 -0.53 16.39
C MET A 65 -6.22 0.35 17.08
N ALA A 66 -6.22 1.67 16.82
CA ALA A 66 -7.23 2.57 17.37
C ALA A 66 -8.65 2.17 16.92
N LYS A 67 -8.85 1.91 15.62
CA LYS A 67 -10.16 1.49 15.11
C LYS A 67 -10.59 0.14 15.68
N ALA A 68 -9.68 -0.81 15.87
CA ALA A 68 -10.00 -2.08 16.52
C ALA A 68 -10.51 -1.88 17.96
N THR A 69 -9.88 -0.96 18.72
CA THR A 69 -10.35 -0.58 20.06
C THR A 69 -11.71 0.12 20.01
N ASP A 70 -11.93 1.02 19.05
CA ASP A 70 -13.23 1.69 18.87
C ASP A 70 -14.33 0.66 18.57
N LEU A 71 -14.08 -0.31 17.68
CA LEU A 71 -15.02 -1.40 17.36
C LEU A 71 -15.36 -2.26 18.59
N MET A 72 -14.39 -2.47 19.49
CA MET A 72 -14.64 -3.15 20.76
C MET A 72 -15.47 -2.33 21.73
N ALA A 73 -15.17 -1.02 21.84
CA ALA A 73 -15.95 -0.11 22.68
C ALA A 73 -17.40 0.05 22.19
N GLU A 74 -17.59 0.04 20.88
CA GLU A 74 -18.88 0.07 20.18
C GLU A 74 -19.63 -1.28 20.24
N GLN A 75 -18.99 -2.34 20.78
CA GLN A 75 -19.49 -3.72 20.82
C GLN A 75 -19.76 -4.35 19.44
N GLU A 76 -19.16 -3.82 18.37
CA GLU A 76 -19.17 -4.48 17.07
C GLU A 76 -18.26 -5.72 17.08
N ILE A 77 -17.10 -5.62 17.73
CA ILE A 77 -16.23 -6.75 18.05
C ILE A 77 -16.32 -6.99 19.54
N TYR A 78 -16.61 -8.21 19.98
CA TYR A 78 -16.80 -8.47 21.41
C TYR A 78 -16.35 -9.87 21.82
N PHE A 79 -15.95 -10.02 23.08
CA PHE A 79 -15.58 -11.30 23.67
C PHE A 79 -16.77 -11.90 24.43
N LYS A 80 -17.12 -13.14 24.11
CA LYS A 80 -18.19 -13.89 24.77
C LYS A 80 -17.87 -15.39 24.72
N ASP A 81 -18.19 -16.14 25.77
CA ASP A 81 -18.05 -17.61 25.77
C ASP A 81 -16.66 -18.11 25.31
N ALA A 82 -15.60 -17.45 25.78
CA ALA A 82 -14.21 -17.71 25.41
C ALA A 82 -13.84 -17.49 23.92
N ALA A 83 -14.69 -16.80 23.16
CA ALA A 83 -14.48 -16.47 21.74
C ALA A 83 -14.61 -14.96 21.47
N VAL A 84 -13.89 -14.47 20.46
CA VAL A 84 -14.05 -13.11 19.93
C VAL A 84 -14.98 -13.18 18.71
N TYR A 85 -16.04 -12.39 18.74
CA TYR A 85 -17.00 -12.27 17.65
C TYR A 85 -16.78 -10.95 16.91
N ALA A 86 -17.05 -10.97 15.61
CA ALA A 86 -17.04 -9.80 14.74
C ALA A 86 -18.15 -9.95 13.69
N PRO A 87 -18.69 -8.84 13.14
CA PRO A 87 -19.61 -8.91 12.00
C PRO A 87 -18.86 -9.46 10.78
N GLN A 88 -19.59 -10.10 9.85
CA GLN A 88 -19.00 -10.66 8.61
C GLN A 88 -18.29 -9.62 7.74
N LYS A 89 -18.75 -8.37 7.81
CA LYS A 89 -18.17 -7.23 7.09
C LYS A 89 -18.03 -6.05 8.04
N ILE A 90 -16.87 -5.43 8.02
CA ILE A 90 -16.56 -4.21 8.76
C ILE A 90 -16.37 -3.10 7.75
N ASN A 91 -17.22 -2.07 7.82
CA ASN A 91 -17.10 -0.90 6.95
C ASN A 91 -16.17 0.13 7.59
N ILE A 92 -15.15 0.54 6.85
CA ILE A 92 -14.13 1.48 7.28
C ILE A 92 -14.14 2.67 6.34
N SER A 93 -14.42 3.85 6.89
CA SER A 93 -14.26 5.12 6.19
C SER A 93 -12.84 5.64 6.40
N VAL A 94 -12.08 5.78 5.32
CA VAL A 94 -10.74 6.39 5.33
C VAL A 94 -10.75 7.68 4.54
N ARG A 95 -10.13 8.73 5.09
CA ARG A 95 -9.89 9.97 4.34
C ARG A 95 -8.43 10.06 3.95
N THR A 96 -8.18 10.23 2.65
CA THR A 96 -6.83 10.45 2.11
C THR A 96 -6.71 11.86 1.55
N LYS A 97 -5.47 12.36 1.51
CA LYS A 97 -5.12 13.61 0.84
C LYS A 97 -3.70 13.45 0.32
N PHE A 98 -3.57 13.23 -0.98
CA PHE A 98 -2.27 13.22 -1.62
C PHE A 98 -1.79 14.65 -1.91
N LYS A 99 -0.52 14.77 -2.26
CA LYS A 99 0.11 16.07 -2.48
C LYS A 99 -0.52 16.73 -3.72
N GLY A 100 -1.16 17.87 -3.52
CA GLY A 100 -1.80 18.64 -4.60
C GLY A 100 -3.24 18.24 -4.90
N GLU A 101 -3.81 17.33 -4.10
CA GLU A 101 -5.20 16.89 -4.20
C GLU A 101 -6.00 17.36 -2.99
N ASP A 102 -7.32 17.36 -3.13
CA ASP A 102 -8.25 17.61 -2.03
C ASP A 102 -8.41 16.38 -1.13
N TRP A 103 -9.09 16.56 0.01
CA TRP A 103 -9.44 15.44 0.85
C TRP A 103 -10.49 14.56 0.15
N GLU A 104 -10.14 13.31 -0.10
CA GLU A 104 -11.06 12.31 -0.61
C GLU A 104 -11.45 11.33 0.49
N ARG A 105 -12.73 10.91 0.49
CA ARG A 105 -13.25 9.89 1.40
C ARG A 105 -13.42 8.60 0.62
N HIS A 106 -12.89 7.51 1.16
CA HIS A 106 -13.03 6.17 0.64
C HIS A 106 -13.75 5.32 1.67
N GLU A 107 -14.76 4.59 1.22
CA GLU A 107 -15.42 3.55 2.00
C GLU A 107 -14.84 2.20 1.59
N LEU A 108 -14.41 1.43 2.57
CA LEU A 108 -13.81 0.12 2.39
C LEU A 108 -14.62 -0.89 3.19
N ALA A 109 -15.01 -2.00 2.56
CA ALA A 109 -15.59 -3.13 3.27
C ALA A 109 -14.50 -4.19 3.45
N VAL A 110 -14.18 -4.50 4.70
CA VAL A 110 -13.23 -5.55 5.07
C VAL A 110 -14.01 -6.76 5.54
N GLU A 111 -13.78 -7.92 4.92
CA GLU A 111 -14.34 -9.17 5.43
C GLU A 111 -13.55 -9.61 6.66
N SER A 112 -14.26 -10.01 7.72
CA SER A 112 -13.61 -10.41 8.99
C SER A 112 -12.65 -11.59 8.79
N SER A 113 -12.89 -12.43 7.78
CA SER A 113 -11.97 -13.50 7.37
C SER A 113 -10.62 -13.02 6.86
N GLU A 114 -10.52 -11.81 6.31
CA GLU A 114 -9.24 -11.22 5.87
C GLU A 114 -8.36 -10.78 7.05
N ILE A 115 -8.96 -10.56 8.22
CA ILE A 115 -8.27 -10.12 9.44
C ILE A 115 -8.21 -11.21 10.52
N GLY A 116 -8.45 -12.48 10.13
CA GLY A 116 -8.18 -13.64 10.96
C GLY A 116 -9.36 -14.21 11.74
N PHE A 117 -10.59 -13.71 11.54
CA PHE A 117 -11.78 -14.39 12.06
C PHE A 117 -12.13 -15.60 11.18
N GLY A 118 -12.37 -16.74 11.81
CA GLY A 118 -12.88 -17.92 11.10
C GLY A 118 -14.29 -17.69 10.56
N LYS A 119 -14.70 -18.51 9.58
CA LYS A 119 -16.13 -18.66 9.24
C LYS A 119 -16.87 -19.36 10.36
#